data_AF-D5ZS19-F1
#
_entry.id   AF-D5ZS19-F1
#
_cell.length_a   1.000
_cell.length_b   1.000
_cell.length_c   1.000
_cell.angle_alpha   90.00
_cell.angle_beta   90.00
_cell.angle_gamma   90.00
#
_symmetry.space_group_name_H-M   'P 1'
#
loop_
_entity.id
_entity.type
_entity.pdbx_description
1 polymer ?
#
loop_
_entity_poly.entity_id
_entity_poly.type
_entity_poly.pdbx_seq_one_letter_code
_entity_poly.pdbx_strand_id
1 'polypeptide(L)'
;MLVEVAVGIVVLLVTSVLTGTLPARAEAAAAKTAGTAPVAGLPGASTVTIPYDVGTPGGKGRVQITLDPGRVGENGVQAVVFGADGGLTIVPELRLSFTLAAKDIGPVDARLTDRGGYWATSDLNLPLEGTWTMKATVRVTELDQVSASRKVRIAR
;
A
#
# COMPACT_ATOMS: atom_id res chain seq x y z
N MET A 1 43.89 -17.12 -39.14
CA MET A 1 43.92 -16.45 -37.82
C MET A 1 43.23 -15.10 -38.01
N LEU A 2 41.91 -14.97 -37.99
CA LEU A 2 40.93 -15.23 -36.92
C LEU A 2 41.13 -14.39 -35.64
N VAL A 3 41.71 -13.20 -35.76
CA VAL A 3 41.82 -12.24 -34.64
C VAL A 3 41.01 -10.96 -34.86
N GLU A 4 40.19 -10.86 -35.90
CA GLU A 4 39.44 -9.61 -36.20
C GLU A 4 37.92 -9.78 -36.29
N VAL A 5 37.37 -10.85 -35.70
CA VAL A 5 35.89 -11.04 -35.64
C VAL A 5 35.44 -11.41 -34.22
N ALA A 6 36.18 -11.00 -33.18
CA ALA A 6 35.82 -11.26 -31.78
C ALA A 6 35.28 -10.01 -31.05
N VAL A 7 35.41 -8.81 -31.62
CA VAL A 7 35.07 -7.54 -30.97
C VAL A 7 33.69 -6.98 -31.39
N GLY A 8 32.94 -7.69 -32.23
CA GLY A 8 31.57 -7.30 -32.60
C GLY A 8 30.48 -7.80 -31.65
N ILE A 9 30.73 -8.86 -30.88
CA ILE A 9 29.68 -9.59 -30.15
C ILE A 9 29.62 -9.20 -28.65
N VAL A 10 30.66 -8.57 -28.10
CA VAL A 10 30.71 -8.25 -26.66
C VAL A 10 29.95 -6.96 -26.29
N VAL A 11 29.76 -6.02 -27.21
CA VAL A 11 29.07 -4.75 -26.88
C VAL A 11 27.54 -4.86 -26.94
N LEU A 12 26.97 -5.81 -27.70
CA LEU A 12 25.51 -5.96 -27.82
C LEU A 12 24.86 -6.68 -26.62
N LEU A 13 25.66 -7.29 -25.74
CA LEU A 13 25.16 -7.96 -24.54
C LEU A 13 25.08 -7.04 -23.31
N VAL A 14 25.75 -5.88 -23.31
CA VAL A 14 25.74 -4.96 -22.15
C VAL A 14 24.56 -3.97 -22.19
N THR A 15 24.00 -3.64 -23.36
CA THR A 15 22.84 -2.73 -23.46
C THR A 15 21.48 -3.43 -23.40
N SER A 16 21.45 -4.74 -23.65
CA SER A 16 20.20 -5.52 -23.61
C SER A 16 19.76 -5.89 -22.18
N VAL A 17 20.69 -5.92 -21.21
CA VAL A 17 20.35 -6.21 -19.81
C VAL A 17 19.79 -4.99 -19.07
N LEU A 18 19.98 -3.76 -19.58
CA LEU A 18 19.34 -2.56 -19.00
C LEU A 18 17.94 -2.26 -19.54
N THR A 19 17.51 -2.90 -20.63
CA THR A 19 16.18 -2.69 -21.24
C THR A 19 15.36 -3.98 -21.17
N GLY A 20 15.53 -4.75 -20.10
CA GLY A 20 14.61 -5.81 -19.70
C GLY A 20 13.54 -5.25 -18.78
N THR A 21 12.77 -4.26 -19.24
CA THR A 21 11.49 -3.90 -18.62
C THR A 21 10.55 -5.10 -18.74
N LEU A 22 10.63 -5.99 -17.75
CA LEU A 22 9.74 -7.13 -17.66
C LEU A 22 8.29 -6.64 -17.47
N PRO A 23 7.32 -7.36 -18.06
CA PRO A 23 6.18 -6.78 -18.73
C PRO A 23 5.08 -6.38 -17.76
N ALA A 24 4.29 -5.37 -18.17
CA ALA A 24 2.95 -5.12 -17.65
C ALA A 24 2.02 -6.32 -17.96
N ARG A 25 2.20 -7.45 -17.26
CA ARG A 25 1.30 -8.62 -17.30
C ARG A 25 1.59 -9.61 -16.16
N ALA A 26 1.36 -9.18 -14.93
CA ALA A 26 0.93 -10.08 -13.86
C ALA A 26 -0.40 -9.58 -13.30
N GLU A 27 -1.36 -9.32 -14.19
CA GLU A 27 -2.77 -9.30 -13.85
C GLU A 27 -3.22 -10.76 -13.59
N ALA A 28 -4.18 -10.93 -12.67
CA ALA A 28 -5.08 -12.08 -12.59
C ALA A 28 -4.60 -13.41 -11.96
N ALA A 29 -4.14 -13.39 -10.70
CA ALA A 29 -4.20 -14.58 -9.84
C ALA A 29 -4.26 -14.28 -8.33
N ALA A 30 -5.07 -13.32 -7.89
CA ALA A 30 -5.48 -13.23 -6.47
C ALA A 30 -6.89 -12.64 -6.30
N ALA A 31 -7.76 -12.86 -7.28
CA ALA A 31 -9.20 -12.82 -7.08
C ALA A 31 -9.64 -14.17 -6.52
N LYS A 32 -9.24 -14.48 -5.28
CA LYS A 32 -9.79 -15.57 -4.46
C LYS A 32 -9.43 -15.30 -2.99
N THR A 33 -10.42 -14.76 -2.30
CA THR A 33 -10.61 -14.94 -0.86
C THR A 33 -9.60 -14.24 0.07
N ALA A 34 -9.74 -12.92 0.18
CA ALA A 34 -9.49 -12.24 1.44
C ALA A 34 -10.52 -11.13 1.61
N GLY A 35 -11.80 -11.51 1.61
CA GLY A 35 -12.74 -10.84 2.48
C GLY A 35 -12.29 -11.13 3.91
N THR A 36 -11.35 -10.35 4.42
CA THR A 36 -11.10 -10.31 5.85
C THR A 36 -12.40 -9.80 6.44
N ALA A 37 -13.19 -10.72 6.99
CA ALA A 37 -14.32 -10.38 7.83
C ALA A 37 -13.84 -9.30 8.81
N PRO A 38 -14.62 -8.21 9.01
CA PRO A 38 -14.25 -7.23 10.02
C PRO A 38 -14.03 -7.99 11.32
N VAL A 39 -12.86 -7.83 11.93
CA VAL A 39 -12.69 -8.23 13.33
C VAL A 39 -13.75 -7.44 14.07
N ALA A 40 -14.76 -8.13 14.58
CA ALA A 40 -15.94 -7.54 15.19
C ALA A 40 -15.52 -6.58 16.29
N GLY A 41 -15.53 -5.29 15.99
CA GLY A 41 -15.12 -4.23 16.88
C GLY A 41 -15.99 -3.02 16.60
N LEU A 42 -17.12 -2.96 17.30
CA LEU A 42 -18.09 -1.87 17.33
C LEU A 42 -18.86 -1.59 16.00
N PRO A 43 -20.18 -1.33 16.06
CA PRO A 43 -20.94 -0.90 14.89
C PRO A 43 -20.39 0.43 14.37
N GLY A 44 -19.78 0.40 13.18
CA GLY A 44 -19.20 1.58 12.51
C GLY A 44 -17.73 1.40 12.14
N ALA A 45 -16.93 0.67 12.92
CA ALA A 45 -15.52 0.53 12.59
C ALA A 45 -15.30 -0.42 11.40
N SER A 46 -14.51 0.04 10.44
CA SER A 46 -14.12 -0.73 9.26
C SER A 46 -12.64 -1.06 9.32
N THR A 47 -12.30 -2.35 9.40
CA THR A 47 -10.92 -2.82 9.34
C THR A 47 -10.58 -3.36 7.93
N VAL A 48 -9.49 -2.87 7.37
CA VAL A 48 -8.95 -3.26 6.07
C VAL A 48 -7.51 -3.70 6.23
N THR A 49 -7.15 -4.84 5.64
CA THR A 49 -5.75 -5.28 5.57
C THR A 49 -5.21 -5.04 4.16
N ILE A 50 -4.03 -4.44 4.08
CA ILE A 50 -3.30 -4.19 2.84
C ILE A 50 -1.95 -4.92 2.90
N PRO A 51 -1.72 -5.95 2.07
CA PRO A 51 -0.40 -6.58 1.97
C PRO A 51 0.59 -5.61 1.30
N TYR A 52 1.85 -5.68 1.71
CA TYR A 52 2.94 -4.90 1.13
C TYR A 52 4.16 -5.80 0.90
N ASP A 53 4.87 -5.55 -0.20
CA ASP A 53 6.07 -6.29 -0.59
C ASP A 53 6.99 -5.35 -1.36
N VAL A 54 8.15 -5.02 -0.79
CA VAL A 54 9.13 -4.12 -1.39
C VAL A 54 10.25 -4.90 -2.13
N GLY A 55 10.18 -6.23 -2.17
CA GLY A 55 11.17 -7.06 -2.86
C GLY A 55 12.50 -7.26 -2.12
N THR A 56 12.66 -6.67 -0.94
CA THR A 56 13.87 -6.79 -0.10
C THR A 56 13.68 -7.77 1.07
N PRO A 57 14.76 -8.37 1.60
CA PRO A 57 14.69 -9.16 2.84
C PRO A 57 14.12 -8.31 3.98
N GLY A 58 13.06 -8.79 4.65
CA GLY A 58 12.36 -8.03 5.69
C GLY A 58 11.40 -6.94 5.16
N GLY A 59 11.33 -6.72 3.84
CA GLY A 59 10.43 -5.76 3.20
C GLY A 59 9.04 -6.30 2.85
N LYS A 60 8.58 -7.37 3.51
CA LYS A 60 7.30 -8.02 3.25
C LYS A 60 6.43 -8.03 4.50
N GLY A 61 5.13 -7.82 4.32
CA GLY A 61 4.20 -7.81 5.44
C GLY A 61 2.80 -7.36 5.06
N ARG A 62 2.08 -6.84 6.04
CA ARG A 62 0.73 -6.30 5.87
C ARG A 62 0.46 -5.13 6.80
N VAL A 63 -0.28 -4.14 6.33
CA VAL A 63 -0.78 -3.05 7.14
C VAL A 63 -2.24 -3.34 7.46
N GLN A 64 -2.59 -3.40 8.74
CA GLN A 64 -3.97 -3.44 9.20
C GLN A 64 -4.41 -2.03 9.55
N ILE A 65 -5.44 -1.55 8.87
CA ILE A 65 -5.97 -0.20 9.00
C ILE A 65 -7.38 -0.31 9.55
N THR A 66 -7.65 0.35 10.65
CA THR A 66 -8.97 0.50 11.25
C THR A 66 -9.41 1.94 11.05
N LEU A 67 -10.60 2.10 10.49
CA LEU A 67 -11.27 3.38 10.29
C LEU A 67 -12.51 3.41 11.18
N ASP A 68 -12.64 4.43 12.01
CA ASP A 68 -13.75 4.60 12.95
C ASP A 68 -14.25 6.06 12.90
N PRO A 69 -15.55 6.34 12.67
CA PRO A 69 -16.65 5.41 12.46
C PRO A 69 -16.86 5.02 10.98
N GLY A 70 -15.93 5.34 10.07
CA GLY A 70 -16.05 4.99 8.65
C GLY A 70 -17.22 5.65 7.92
N ARG A 71 -17.57 6.89 8.30
CA ARG A 71 -18.74 7.63 7.77
C ARG A 71 -18.37 9.05 7.34
N VAL A 72 -19.31 9.77 6.76
CA VAL A 72 -19.13 11.19 6.42
C VAL A 72 -18.78 12.02 7.65
N GLY A 73 -17.81 12.92 7.50
CA GLY A 73 -17.31 13.79 8.55
C GLY A 73 -15.98 13.32 9.13
N GLU A 74 -15.78 13.58 10.42
CA GLU A 74 -14.57 13.22 11.15
C GLU A 74 -14.47 11.71 11.37
N ASN A 75 -13.27 11.19 11.11
CA ASN A 75 -12.91 9.80 11.28
C ASN A 75 -11.55 9.71 11.97
N GLY A 76 -11.45 8.78 12.92
CA GLY A 76 -10.22 8.22 13.40
C GLY A 76 -9.69 7.15 12.46
N VAL A 77 -8.38 7.15 12.24
CA VAL A 77 -7.66 6.03 11.62
C VAL A 77 -6.62 5.53 12.59
N GLN A 78 -6.53 4.22 12.71
CA GLN A 78 -5.42 3.52 13.31
C GLN A 78 -4.82 2.56 12.28
N ALA A 79 -3.51 2.57 12.11
CA ALA A 79 -2.82 1.66 11.21
C ALA A 79 -1.66 0.96 11.93
N VAL A 80 -1.63 -0.35 11.84
CA VAL A 80 -0.66 -1.22 12.48
C VAL A 80 0.07 -2.00 11.39
N VAL A 81 1.39 -2.02 11.42
CA VAL A 81 2.20 -2.72 10.43
C VAL A 81 2.68 -4.04 11.02
N PHE A 82 2.48 -5.11 10.26
CA PHE A 82 2.91 -6.45 10.59
C PHE A 82 3.94 -6.94 9.58
N GLY A 83 5.00 -7.59 10.06
CA GLY A 83 5.98 -8.28 9.22
C GLY A 83 5.43 -9.57 8.60
N ALA A 84 6.25 -10.23 7.79
CA ALA A 84 5.91 -11.49 7.14
C ALA A 84 5.71 -12.66 8.14
N ASP A 85 6.33 -12.56 9.32
CA ASP A 85 6.17 -13.48 10.45
C ASP A 85 4.88 -13.25 11.25
N GLY A 86 4.12 -12.20 10.92
CA GLY A 86 2.93 -11.78 11.66
C GLY A 86 3.24 -10.98 12.93
N GLY A 87 4.51 -10.72 13.22
CA GLY A 87 4.93 -9.86 14.32
C GLY A 87 4.66 -8.39 14.03
N LEU A 88 4.53 -7.58 15.08
CA LEU A 88 4.50 -6.12 14.93
C LEU A 88 5.86 -5.65 14.40
N THR A 89 5.82 -4.83 13.35
CA THR A 89 7.04 -4.24 12.80
C THR A 89 6.89 -2.73 12.75
N ILE A 90 8.00 -2.02 12.96
CA ILE A 90 8.06 -0.57 12.83
C ILE A 90 8.60 -0.26 11.44
N VAL A 91 7.98 0.70 10.78
CA VAL A 91 8.41 1.22 9.48
C VAL A 91 8.79 2.69 9.61
N PRO A 92 9.83 3.17 8.92
CA PRO A 92 10.22 4.57 8.97
C PRO A 92 9.12 5.56 8.59
N GLU A 93 8.23 5.20 7.66
CA GLU A 93 7.06 6.02 7.32
C GLU A 93 5.90 5.18 6.82
N LEU A 94 4.70 5.53 7.28
CA LEU A 94 3.44 5.06 6.73
C LEU A 94 2.59 6.26 6.36
N ARG A 95 2.26 6.36 5.07
CA ARG A 95 1.34 7.38 4.55
C ARG A 95 0.04 6.72 4.14
N LEU A 96 -1.07 7.41 4.42
CA LEU A 96 -2.39 6.96 4.04
C LEU A 96 -3.14 8.11 3.38
N SER A 97 -3.70 7.84 2.20
CA SER A 97 -4.53 8.81 1.49
C SER A 97 -5.82 8.20 0.96
N PHE A 98 -6.83 9.04 0.84
CA PHE A 98 -8.17 8.67 0.40
C PHE A 98 -8.55 9.44 -0.86
N THR A 99 -9.09 8.75 -1.85
CA THR A 99 -9.55 9.35 -3.12
C THR A 99 -10.94 8.84 -3.47
N LEU A 100 -11.87 9.75 -3.78
CA LEU A 100 -13.18 9.43 -4.32
C LEU A 100 -13.22 9.84 -5.79
N ALA A 101 -12.78 8.93 -6.66
CA ALA A 101 -12.73 9.17 -8.11
C ALA A 101 -14.10 9.49 -8.71
N ALA A 102 -15.19 8.97 -8.15
CA ALA A 102 -16.56 9.23 -8.62
C ALA A 102 -17.02 10.69 -8.45
N LYS A 103 -16.28 11.49 -7.67
CA LYS A 103 -16.58 12.90 -7.37
C LYS A 103 -15.35 13.79 -7.53
N ASP A 104 -14.27 13.25 -8.14
CA ASP A 104 -12.99 13.95 -8.31
C ASP A 104 -12.42 14.53 -7.01
N ILE A 105 -12.63 13.84 -5.88
CA ILE A 105 -12.10 14.27 -4.58
C ILE A 105 -10.83 13.52 -4.24
N GLY A 106 -9.81 14.26 -3.84
CA GLY A 106 -8.57 13.74 -3.25
C GLY A 106 -7.33 14.02 -4.09
N PRO A 107 -6.16 13.55 -3.64
CA PRO A 107 -5.94 12.73 -2.46
C PRO A 107 -6.13 13.50 -1.15
N VAL A 108 -6.97 13.00 -0.26
CA VAL A 108 -7.11 13.48 1.12
C VAL A 108 -6.08 12.73 1.98
N ASP A 109 -5.06 13.44 2.45
CA ASP A 109 -4.04 12.86 3.34
C ASP A 109 -4.61 12.69 4.76
N ALA A 110 -4.50 11.47 5.31
CA ALA A 110 -4.98 11.17 6.65
C ALA A 110 -4.14 11.82 7.76
N ARG A 111 -2.92 12.28 7.43
CA ARG A 111 -1.94 12.85 8.35
C ARG A 111 -1.67 11.93 9.54
N LEU A 112 -1.37 10.68 9.23
CA LEU A 112 -1.02 9.69 10.24
C LEU A 112 0.23 10.13 11.01
N THR A 113 0.19 9.99 12.32
CA THR A 113 1.30 10.24 13.22
C THR A 113 1.73 8.93 13.89
N ASP A 114 3.04 8.71 14.02
CA ASP A 114 3.58 7.57 14.76
C ASP A 114 3.29 7.72 16.26
N ARG A 115 2.77 6.65 16.87
CA ARG A 115 2.40 6.55 18.29
C ARG A 115 3.31 5.58 19.04
N GLY A 116 4.45 5.18 18.46
CA GLY A 116 5.41 4.28 19.10
C GLY A 116 5.02 2.80 18.98
N GLY A 117 4.64 2.38 17.77
CA GLY A 117 4.26 0.99 17.47
C GLY A 117 3.02 0.85 16.59
N TYR A 118 2.26 1.93 16.43
CA TYR A 118 1.18 2.06 15.46
C TYR A 118 1.07 3.51 15.02
N TRP A 119 0.38 3.73 13.90
CA TRP A 119 0.13 5.05 13.34
C TRP A 119 -1.32 5.42 13.60
N ALA A 120 -1.60 6.67 13.95
CA ALA A 120 -2.97 7.12 14.14
C ALA A 120 -3.20 8.59 13.79
N THR A 121 -4.47 8.90 13.55
CA THR A 121 -4.99 10.26 13.37
C THR A 121 -6.45 10.27 13.81
N SER A 122 -6.93 11.41 14.29
CA SER A 122 -8.35 11.65 14.58
C SER A 122 -8.94 12.76 13.71
N ASP A 123 -8.12 13.37 12.84
CA ASP A 123 -8.44 14.58 12.10
C ASP A 123 -8.77 14.30 10.62
N LEU A 124 -9.03 13.03 10.27
CA LEU A 124 -9.40 12.67 8.91
C LEU A 124 -10.86 13.06 8.67
N ASN A 125 -11.08 14.08 7.84
CA ASN A 125 -12.42 14.47 7.42
C ASN A 125 -12.74 13.93 6.02
N LEU A 126 -13.76 13.08 5.91
CA LEU A 126 -14.26 12.53 4.64
C LEU A 126 -15.60 13.19 4.31
N PRO A 127 -15.66 14.14 3.36
CA PRO A 127 -16.83 15.01 3.20
C PRO A 127 -18.03 14.35 2.54
N LEU A 128 -17.85 13.22 1.86
CA LEU A 128 -18.90 12.57 1.07
C LEU A 128 -18.94 11.05 1.30
N GLU A 129 -20.15 10.51 1.25
CA GLU A 129 -20.38 9.07 1.26
C GLU A 129 -19.98 8.45 -0.09
N GLY A 130 -19.70 7.15 -0.08
CA GLY A 130 -19.38 6.42 -1.31
C GLY A 130 -18.24 5.43 -1.15
N THR A 131 -17.76 4.91 -2.27
CA THR A 131 -16.65 3.96 -2.28
C THR A 131 -15.36 4.72 -2.52
N TRP A 132 -14.60 4.93 -1.45
CA TRP A 132 -13.32 5.61 -1.47
C TRP A 132 -12.21 4.60 -1.78
N THR A 133 -11.19 5.07 -2.49
CA THR A 133 -9.94 4.35 -2.66
C THR A 133 -8.97 4.80 -1.58
N MET A 134 -8.65 3.89 -0.68
CA MET A 134 -7.63 4.08 0.35
C MET A 134 -6.29 3.56 -0.19
N LYS A 135 -5.30 4.44 -0.29
CA LYS A 135 -3.94 4.12 -0.72
C LYS A 135 -3.02 4.19 0.49
N ALA A 136 -2.44 3.06 0.87
CA ALA A 136 -1.40 2.99 1.88
C ALA A 136 -0.04 2.94 1.18
N THR A 137 0.87 3.78 1.63
CA THR A 137 2.25 3.84 1.16
C THR A 137 3.17 3.54 2.34
N VAL A 138 3.86 2.41 2.27
CA VAL A 138 4.76 1.91 3.31
C VAL A 138 6.18 2.14 2.86
N ARG A 139 6.96 2.91 3.62
CA ARG A 139 8.39 3.09 3.40
C ARG A 139 9.14 2.23 4.41
N VAL A 140 9.92 1.27 3.91
CA VAL A 140 10.74 0.36 4.72
C VAL A 140 12.16 0.92 4.87
N THR A 141 12.71 1.54 3.83
CA THR A 141 14.01 2.26 3.85
C THR A 141 13.89 3.55 3.05
N GLU A 142 14.94 4.38 2.98
CA GLU A 142 14.92 5.61 2.17
C GLU A 142 14.60 5.36 0.68
N LEU A 143 15.05 4.22 0.14
CA LEU A 143 14.87 3.86 -1.27
C LEU A 143 13.78 2.81 -1.47
N ASP A 144 13.39 2.10 -0.40
CA ASP A 144 12.42 1.01 -0.44
C ASP A 144 11.06 1.49 0.04
N GLN A 145 10.16 1.77 -0.90
CA GLN A 145 8.78 2.12 -0.64
C GLN A 145 7.83 1.34 -1.57
N VAL A 146 6.68 0.94 -1.05
CA VAL A 146 5.60 0.34 -1.83
C VAL A 146 4.28 1.00 -1.52
N SER A 147 3.42 1.12 -2.53
CA SER A 147 2.05 1.59 -2.36
C SER A 147 1.06 0.51 -2.74
N ALA A 148 0.02 0.36 -1.95
CA ALA A 148 -1.07 -0.56 -2.24
C ALA A 148 -2.42 0.09 -1.92
N SER A 149 -3.41 -0.20 -2.75
CA SER A 149 -4.72 0.42 -2.68
C SER A 149 -5.82 -0.60 -2.37
N ARG A 150 -6.81 -0.17 -1.59
CA ARG A 150 -8.05 -0.92 -1.31
C ARG A 150 -9.26 0.00 -1.36
N LYS A 151 -10.39 -0.57 -1.77
CA LYS A 151 -11.67 0.14 -1.72
C LYS A 151 -12.25 0.03 -0.31
N VAL A 152 -12.71 1.15 0.22
CA VAL A 152 -13.42 1.24 1.50
C VAL A 152 -14.75 1.95 1.26
N ARG A 153 -15.82 1.45 1.89
CA ARG A 153 -17.14 2.07 1.79
C ARG A 153 -17.30 3.04 2.95
N ILE A 154 -17.62 4.28 2.65
CA ILE A 154 -17.95 5.32 3.62
C ILE A 154 -19.47 5.50 3.62
N ALA A 155 -20.07 5.31 4.79
CA ALA A 155 -21.49 5.51 5.02
C ALA A 155 -21.82 6.99 5.23
N ARG A 156 -23.10 7.34 5.20
CA ARG A 156 -23.59 8.68 5.49
C ARG A 156 -23.48 9.03 6.98
#